data_AF-A0A498STD2-F1
#
_entry.id   AF-A0A498STD2-F1
#
_cell.length_a   1.000
_cell.length_b   1.000
_cell.length_c   1.000
_cell.angle_alpha   90.00
_cell.angle_beta   90.00
_cell.angle_gamma   90.00
#
_symmetry.space_group_name_H-M   'P 1'
#
loop_
_entity.id
_entity.type
_entity.pdbx_description
1 polymer ?
#
loop_
_entity_poly.entity_id
_entity_poly.type
_entity_poly.pdbx_seq_one_letter_code
_entity_poly.pdbx_strand_id
1 'polypeptide(L)'
;MNILYEPRLTCAEEIRFLKLNSFDVIHFWNKKVELPETDKALLYKGIRNLDNELIKLVEAKEDKTKIYKVYLKIGHISLLAKDFPRALSSYQKAYNLNKDGFWKEPASYFGLGLVYFHFKAFKM
;
A
#
# COMPACT_ATOMS: atom_id res chain seq x y z
N MET A 1 -13.08 -27.69 5.58
CA MET A 1 -13.63 -26.53 4.84
C MET A 1 -13.35 -25.29 5.68
N ASN A 2 -12.16 -24.72 5.57
CA ASN A 2 -11.80 -23.51 6.33
C ASN A 2 -12.42 -22.32 5.63
N ILE A 3 -13.53 -21.83 6.18
CA ILE A 3 -14.06 -20.52 5.83
C ILE A 3 -13.04 -19.52 6.36
N LEU A 4 -12.08 -19.15 5.51
CA LEU A 4 -11.17 -18.03 5.75
C LEU A 4 -12.06 -16.79 5.82
N TYR A 5 -12.53 -16.44 7.02
CA TYR A 5 -13.23 -15.20 7.28
C TYR A 5 -12.40 -14.08 6.66
N GLU A 6 -12.98 -13.38 5.67
CA GLU A 6 -12.33 -12.20 5.12
C GLU A 6 -12.04 -11.23 6.28
N PRO A 7 -10.79 -10.80 6.45
CA PRO A 7 -10.44 -9.93 7.56
C PRO A 7 -11.16 -8.59 7.42
N ARG A 8 -12.23 -8.40 8.19
CA ARG A 8 -12.94 -7.12 8.25
C ARG A 8 -12.19 -6.15 9.14
N LEU A 9 -12.04 -4.92 8.67
CA LEU A 9 -11.56 -3.82 9.48
C LEU A 9 -12.71 -3.35 10.37
N THR A 10 -12.41 -2.99 11.61
CA THR A 10 -13.34 -2.26 12.46
C THR A 10 -13.46 -0.82 11.99
N CYS A 11 -14.57 -0.14 12.30
CA CYS A 11 -14.81 1.24 11.84
C CYS A 11 -13.66 2.21 12.24
N ALA A 12 -13.08 2.03 13.44
CA ALA A 12 -11.92 2.80 13.89
C ALA A 12 -10.64 2.48 13.09
N GLU A 13 -10.40 1.21 12.79
CA GLU A 13 -9.29 0.75 11.95
C GLU A 13 -9.43 1.30 10.52
N GLU A 14 -10.64 1.35 9.95
CA GLU A 14 -10.91 1.89 8.62
C GLU A 14 -10.56 3.38 8.53
N ILE A 15 -11.03 4.19 9.48
CA ILE A 15 -10.72 5.63 9.52
C ILE A 15 -9.22 5.86 9.61
N ARG A 16 -8.52 5.07 10.43
CA ARG A 16 -7.06 5.12 10.54
C ARG A 16 -6.41 4.72 9.22
N PHE A 17 -6.83 3.60 8.63
CA PHE A 17 -6.27 3.04 7.41
C PHE A 17 -6.41 3.98 6.20
N LEU A 18 -7.56 4.65 6.07
CA LEU A 18 -7.80 5.60 4.99
C LEU A 18 -6.80 6.77 4.99
N LYS A 19 -6.38 7.22 6.17
CA LYS A 19 -5.41 8.32 6.33
C LYS A 19 -3.97 7.91 6.03
N LEU A 20 -3.64 6.62 6.13
CA LEU A 20 -2.27 6.13 5.97
C LEU A 20 -1.71 6.38 4.56
N ASN A 21 -0.48 6.86 4.49
CA ASN A 21 0.27 7.03 3.24
C ASN A 21 1.78 6.84 3.49
N SER A 22 2.62 7.08 2.46
CA SER A 22 4.08 6.92 2.58
C SER A 22 4.73 7.78 3.67
N PHE A 23 4.15 8.92 4.05
CA PHE A 23 4.75 9.80 5.06
C PHE A 23 4.69 9.21 6.47
N ASP A 24 3.80 8.25 6.71
CA ASP A 24 3.72 7.55 7.99
C ASP A 24 4.90 6.61 8.23
N VAL A 25 5.80 6.42 7.24
CA VAL A 25 7.00 5.57 7.35
C VAL A 25 7.79 5.83 8.64
N ILE A 26 7.91 7.08 9.09
CA ILE A 26 8.63 7.42 10.32
C ILE A 26 8.00 6.72 11.52
N HIS A 27 6.67 6.69 11.63
CA HIS A 27 5.96 6.03 12.72
C HIS A 27 6.16 4.51 12.68
N PHE A 28 6.07 3.91 11.48
CA PHE A 28 6.16 2.46 11.32
C PHE A 28 7.61 1.92 11.38
N TRP A 29 8.62 2.76 11.12
CA TRP A 29 10.02 2.34 11.01
C TRP A 29 10.91 2.86 12.16
N ASN A 30 10.39 3.66 13.09
CA ASN A 30 11.20 4.16 14.21
C ASN A 30 11.73 3.00 15.08
N LYS A 31 13.05 2.91 15.21
CA LYS A 31 13.77 1.71 15.66
C LYS A 31 13.84 1.60 17.19
N LYS A 32 13.26 0.51 17.70
CA LYS A 32 13.86 -0.39 18.73
C LYS A 32 13.07 -1.70 18.90
N VAL A 33 11.79 -1.72 18.52
CA VAL A 33 10.89 -2.88 18.64
C VAL A 33 10.33 -3.24 17.26
N GLU A 34 10.02 -4.52 17.05
CA GLU A 34 9.23 -4.94 15.88
C GLU A 34 7.91 -4.16 15.81
N LEU A 35 7.38 -3.99 14.59
CA LEU A 35 6.09 -3.30 14.40
C LEU A 35 5.02 -3.96 15.29
N PRO A 36 4.22 -3.20 16.06
CA PRO A 36 3.19 -3.77 16.93
C PRO A 36 2.29 -4.73 16.15
N GLU A 37 1.91 -5.85 16.76
CA GLU A 37 1.10 -6.88 16.09
C GLU A 37 -0.25 -6.32 15.61
N THR A 38 -0.79 -5.33 16.32
CA THR A 38 -1.99 -4.59 15.92
C THR A 38 -1.81 -3.83 14.60
N ASP A 39 -0.65 -3.22 14.41
CA ASP A 39 -0.33 -2.45 13.21
C ASP A 39 0.00 -3.38 12.04
N LYS A 40 0.75 -4.46 12.29
CA LYS A 40 0.93 -5.54 11.31
C LYS A 40 -0.42 -6.07 10.84
N ALA A 41 -1.30 -6.44 11.77
CA ALA A 41 -2.64 -6.91 11.45
C ALA A 41 -3.41 -5.87 10.63
N LEU A 42 -3.46 -4.60 11.05
CA LEU A 42 -4.12 -3.53 10.31
C LEU A 42 -3.65 -3.45 8.85
N LEU A 43 -2.33 -3.44 8.62
CA LEU A 43 -1.76 -3.37 7.28
C LEU A 43 -2.13 -4.61 6.45
N TYR A 44 -1.99 -5.82 6.99
CA TYR A 44 -2.32 -7.06 6.26
C TYR A 44 -3.81 -7.18 5.91
N LYS A 45 -4.70 -6.85 6.86
CA LYS A 45 -6.15 -6.81 6.61
C LYS A 45 -6.46 -5.81 5.50
N GLY A 46 -5.88 -4.61 5.58
CA GLY A 46 -6.07 -3.55 4.60
C GLY A 46 -5.56 -3.92 3.21
N ILE A 47 -4.38 -4.52 3.11
CA ILE A 47 -3.84 -5.01 1.82
C ILE A 47 -4.79 -6.04 1.19
N ARG A 48 -5.28 -7.00 1.97
CA ARG A 48 -6.18 -8.04 1.46
C ARG A 48 -7.52 -7.47 0.99
N ASN A 49 -8.05 -6.47 1.68
CA ASN A 49 -9.25 -5.75 1.25
C ASN A 49 -9.01 -4.98 -0.05
N LEU A 50 -7.86 -4.31 -0.19
CA LEU A 50 -7.47 -3.62 -1.41
C LEU A 50 -7.26 -4.58 -2.59
N ASP A 51 -6.70 -5.76 -2.37
CA ASP A 51 -6.55 -6.79 -3.42
C ASP A 51 -7.91 -7.28 -3.91
N ASN A 52 -8.83 -7.56 -2.99
CA ASN A 52 -10.19 -7.97 -3.33
C ASN A 52 -10.94 -6.87 -4.09
N GLU A 53 -10.78 -5.61 -3.68
CA GLU A 53 -11.32 -4.46 -4.41
C GLU A 53 -10.72 -4.35 -5.80
N LEU A 54 -9.40 -4.48 -5.92
CA LEU A 54 -8.69 -4.41 -7.19
C LEU A 54 -9.17 -5.48 -8.17
N ILE A 55 -9.34 -6.73 -7.73
CA ILE A 55 -9.85 -7.82 -8.56
C ILE A 55 -11.23 -7.47 -9.11
N LYS A 56 -12.16 -7.01 -8.25
CA LYS A 56 -13.51 -6.61 -8.65
C LYS A 56 -13.49 -5.48 -9.68
N LEU A 57 -12.65 -4.45 -9.48
CA LEU A 57 -12.54 -3.33 -10.42
C LEU A 57 -11.97 -3.75 -11.78
N VAL A 58 -10.99 -4.65 -11.78
CA VAL A 58 -10.38 -5.17 -13.01
C VAL A 58 -11.35 -6.06 -13.78
N GLU A 59 -12.08 -6.95 -13.09
CA GLU A 59 -13.11 -7.80 -13.71
C GLU A 59 -14.26 -6.98 -14.28
N ALA A 60 -14.69 -5.94 -13.56
CA ALA A 60 -15.72 -5.01 -14.01
C ALA A 60 -15.27 -4.06 -15.13
N LYS A 61 -13.97 -4.09 -15.52
CA LYS A 61 -13.35 -3.16 -16.50
C LYS A 61 -13.67 -1.70 -16.19
N GLU A 62 -13.61 -1.35 -14.90
CA GLU A 62 -13.88 -0.02 -14.37
C GLU A 62 -12.84 1.01 -14.82
N ASP A 63 -13.12 2.28 -14.53
CA ASP A 63 -12.26 3.39 -14.92
C ASP A 63 -10.81 3.22 -14.40
N LYS A 64 -9.84 3.44 -15.29
CA LYS A 64 -8.40 3.39 -15.00
C LYS A 64 -8.02 4.29 -13.83
N THR A 65 -8.74 5.39 -13.63
CA THR A 65 -8.54 6.32 -12.50
C THR A 65 -8.81 5.66 -11.14
N LYS A 66 -9.85 4.80 -11.04
CA LYS A 66 -10.16 4.08 -9.80
C LYS A 66 -9.09 3.02 -9.52
N ILE A 67 -8.74 2.24 -10.55
CA ILE A 67 -7.70 1.20 -10.46
C ILE A 67 -6.34 1.81 -10.06
N TYR A 68 -6.02 3.00 -10.62
CA TYR A 68 -4.84 3.78 -10.24
C TYR A 68 -4.79 4.07 -8.74
N LYS A 69 -5.89 4.59 -8.15
CA LYS A 69 -5.94 4.94 -6.72
C LYS A 69 -5.73 3.72 -5.83
N VAL A 70 -6.31 2.58 -6.21
CA VAL A 70 -6.15 1.32 -5.45
C VAL A 70 -4.70 0.84 -5.51
N TYR A 71 -4.08 0.78 -6.70
CA TYR A 71 -2.66 0.41 -6.80
C TYR A 71 -1.75 1.35 -6.00
N LEU A 72 -2.03 2.65 -6.03
CA LEU A 72 -1.25 3.63 -5.30
C LEU A 72 -1.34 3.39 -3.79
N LYS A 73 -2.57 3.15 -3.29
CA LYS A 73 -2.81 2.82 -1.89
C LYS A 73 -2.10 1.51 -1.50
N ILE A 74 -2.15 0.47 -2.34
CA ILE A 74 -1.40 -0.78 -2.08
C ILE A 74 0.10 -0.49 -1.99
N GLY A 75 0.64 0.38 -2.85
CA GLY A 75 2.04 0.82 -2.79
C GLY A 75 2.40 1.44 -1.43
N HIS A 76 1.60 2.39 -0.96
CA HIS A 76 1.79 3.03 0.35
C HIS A 76 1.77 2.02 1.50
N ILE A 77 0.75 1.17 1.55
CA ILE A 77 0.57 0.24 2.66
C ILE A 77 1.64 -0.86 2.64
N SER A 78 2.04 -1.34 1.46
CA SER A 78 3.14 -2.31 1.31
C SER A 78 4.47 -1.72 1.76
N LEU A 79 4.71 -0.43 1.50
CA LEU A 79 5.89 0.29 2.00
C LEU A 79 5.88 0.35 3.54
N LEU A 80 4.75 0.70 4.16
CA LEU A 80 4.63 0.71 5.62
C LEU A 80 4.85 -0.69 6.22
N ALA A 81 4.42 -1.74 5.52
CA ALA A 81 4.64 -3.14 5.88
C ALA A 81 6.08 -3.63 5.61
N LYS A 82 6.96 -2.81 5.02
CA LYS A 82 8.33 -3.16 4.58
C LYS A 82 8.37 -4.26 3.51
N ASP A 83 7.27 -4.46 2.77
CA ASP A 83 7.23 -5.32 1.58
C ASP A 83 7.64 -4.50 0.35
N PHE A 84 8.95 -4.29 0.21
CA PHE A 84 9.52 -3.46 -0.86
C PHE A 84 9.26 -4.00 -2.28
N PRO A 85 9.36 -5.32 -2.57
CA PRO A 85 9.05 -5.84 -3.89
C PRO A 85 7.60 -5.56 -4.31
N ARG A 86 6.65 -5.75 -3.40
CA ARG A 86 5.24 -5.49 -3.67
C ARG A 86 4.94 -4.00 -3.80
N ALA A 87 5.57 -3.17 -2.96
CA ALA A 87 5.46 -1.72 -3.05
C ALA A 87 5.93 -1.23 -4.43
N LEU A 88 7.08 -1.71 -4.91
CA LEU A 88 7.63 -1.36 -6.22
C LEU A 88 6.66 -1.73 -7.36
N SER A 89 6.21 -2.98 -7.37
CA SER A 89 5.29 -3.49 -8.40
C SER A 89 4.00 -2.66 -8.45
N SER A 90 3.44 -2.34 -7.29
CA SER A 90 2.20 -1.55 -7.18
C SER A 90 2.40 -0.11 -7.65
N TYR A 91 3.50 0.54 -7.25
CA TYR A 91 3.80 1.90 -7.72
C TYR A 91 4.04 1.97 -9.21
N GLN A 92 4.73 0.99 -9.81
CA GLN A 92 4.95 0.94 -11.26
C GLN A 92 3.62 0.77 -12.01
N LYS A 93 2.71 -0.07 -11.51
CA LYS A 93 1.37 -0.23 -12.09
C LYS A 93 0.55 1.05 -11.97
N ALA A 94 0.55 1.71 -10.82
CA ALA A 94 -0.11 3.00 -10.63
C ALA A 94 0.46 4.06 -11.60
N TYR A 95 1.78 4.18 -11.67
CA TYR A 95 2.45 5.12 -12.58
C TYR A 95 2.05 4.89 -14.04
N ASN A 96 2.01 3.63 -14.49
CA ASN A 96 1.63 3.29 -15.86
C ASN A 96 0.16 3.61 -16.19
N LEU A 97 -0.73 3.58 -15.18
CA LEU A 97 -2.14 3.90 -15.37
C LEU A 97 -2.39 5.41 -15.43
N ASN A 98 -1.71 6.21 -14.60
CA ASN A 98 -1.86 7.66 -14.56
C ASN A 98 -0.58 8.36 -14.11
N LYS A 99 0.28 8.69 -15.08
CA LYS A 99 1.56 9.38 -14.83
C LYS A 99 1.36 10.78 -14.26
N ASP A 100 0.44 11.55 -14.84
CA ASP A 100 0.22 12.95 -14.46
C ASP A 100 -0.35 13.06 -13.03
N GLY A 101 -1.25 12.14 -12.67
CA GLY A 101 -1.77 12.04 -11.30
C GLY A 101 -0.71 11.59 -10.29
N PHE A 102 0.18 10.68 -10.69
CA PHE A 102 1.21 10.13 -9.81
C PHE A 102 2.15 11.22 -9.26
N TRP A 103 2.59 12.15 -10.11
CA TRP A 103 3.50 13.22 -9.71
C TRP A 103 2.83 14.33 -8.91
N LYS A 104 1.49 14.47 -9.02
CA LYS A 104 0.74 15.49 -8.27
C LYS A 104 0.62 15.16 -6.79
N GLU A 105 0.80 13.91 -6.40
CA GLU A 105 0.70 13.48 -5.00
C GLU A 105 2.09 13.31 -4.36
N PRO A 106 2.45 14.16 -3.38
CA PRO A 106 3.77 14.13 -2.74
C PRO A 106 4.17 12.79 -2.12
N ALA A 107 3.21 12.11 -1.51
CA ALA A 107 3.46 10.82 -0.86
C ALA A 107 3.85 9.73 -1.88
N SER A 108 3.39 9.83 -3.13
CA SER A 108 3.58 8.83 -4.18
C SER A 108 5.05 8.74 -4.60
N TYR A 109 5.64 9.86 -5.02
CA TYR A 109 7.04 9.87 -5.43
C TYR A 109 7.99 9.73 -4.24
N PHE A 110 7.62 10.24 -3.05
CA PHE A 110 8.40 10.02 -1.83
C PHE A 110 8.48 8.52 -1.51
N GLY A 111 7.35 7.82 -1.53
CA GLY A 111 7.30 6.38 -1.29
C GLY A 111 8.09 5.58 -2.31
N LEU A 112 7.94 5.89 -3.60
CA LEU A 112 8.70 5.25 -4.66
C LEU A 112 10.21 5.50 -4.52
N GLY A 113 10.61 6.72 -4.14
CA GLY A 113 12.01 7.07 -3.86
C GLY A 113 12.61 6.23 -2.73
N LEU A 114 11.86 6.01 -1.63
CA LEU A 114 12.28 5.14 -0.53
C LEU A 114 12.47 3.68 -0.99
N VAL A 115 11.56 3.17 -1.83
CA VAL A 115 11.66 1.82 -2.39
C VAL A 115 12.92 1.68 -3.25
N TYR A 116 13.20 2.64 -4.14
CA TYR A 116 14.43 2.62 -4.94
C TYR A 116 15.69 2.75 -4.08
N PHE A 117 15.67 3.61 -3.06
CA PHE A 117 16.79 3.75 -2.13
C PHE A 117 17.08 2.43 -1.41
N HIS A 118 16.04 1.73 -0.94
CA HIS A 118 16.17 0.39 -0.37
C HIS A 118 16.86 -0.57 -1.35
N PHE A 119 16.32 -0.75 -2.56
CA PHE A 119 16.93 -1.68 -3.53
C PHE A 119 18.34 -1.30 -3.97
N LYS A 120 18.67 -0.01 -4.00
CA LYS A 120 20.03 0.47 -4.30
C LYS A 120 21.00 0.18 -3.15
N ALA A 121 20.56 0.30 -1.90
CA ALA A 121 21.36 0.02 -0.72
C ALA A 121 21.74 -1.47 -0.58
N PHE A 122 20.89 -2.38 -1.06
CA PHE A 122 21.13 -3.84 -1.00
C PHE A 122 21.81 -4.43 -2.25
N LYS A 123 22.27 -3.59 -3.19
CA LYS A 123 23.03 -4.00 -4.38
C LYS A 123 24.55 -3.79 -4.26
N MET A 124 25.06 -3.55 -3.06
CA MET A 124 26.51 -3.50 -2.75
C MET A 124 26.96 -4.75 -2.01
#